data_AF-A0A6A7LB22-F1
#
_entry.id   AF-A0A6A7LB22-F1
#
_cell.length_a   1.000
_cell.length_b   1.000
_cell.length_c   1.000
_cell.angle_alpha   90.00
_cell.angle_beta   90.00
_cell.angle_gamma   90.00
#
_symmetry.space_group_name_H-M   'P 1'
#
loop_
_entity.id
_entity.type
_entity.pdbx_description
1 polymer ?
#
loop_
_entity_poly.entity_id
_entity_poly.type
_entity_poly.pdbx_seq_one_letter_code
_entity_poly.pdbx_strand_id
1 'polypeptide(L)'
;MGLNSVAEYLKIPLEMVVDLRKRQDRSNQAQEKLVQGSRSGGPETFHYYERSTSNNGTIPLSPTLSEYIERRFIPTLYWYQNKARSNSMKFNIWKVVIISSALFVAILNALALGLNNQNVNNPMVTLASAIAAIIILTSFAYLQASKIHESRIHFTRVKQRLEREYQLFMLRAKHYARREGINDSYSTQLFVENIESILTND
;
A
#
# COMPACT_ATOMS: atom_id res chain seq x y z
N MET A 1 31.77 14.62 -41.32
CA MET A 1 31.55 13.28 -40.74
C MET A 1 30.72 13.43 -39.47
N GLY A 2 29.63 12.68 -39.34
CA GLY A 2 29.09 12.32 -38.02
C GLY A 2 27.86 13.07 -37.49
N LEU A 3 26.69 13.00 -38.14
CA LEU A 3 25.39 13.30 -37.49
C LEU A 3 24.20 12.43 -37.94
N ASN A 4 24.41 11.38 -38.74
CA ASN A 4 23.30 10.54 -39.28
C ASN A 4 23.12 9.16 -38.61
N SER A 5 23.84 8.83 -37.53
CA SER A 5 23.90 7.45 -37.03
C SER A 5 22.99 7.12 -35.83
N VAL A 6 22.23 8.08 -35.28
CA VAL A 6 21.46 7.85 -34.03
C VAL A 6 19.98 7.50 -34.30
N ALA A 7 19.44 7.80 -35.49
CA ALA A 7 18.03 7.59 -35.80
C ALA A 7 17.68 6.15 -36.22
N GLU A 8 18.66 5.30 -36.51
CA GLU A 8 18.43 3.95 -37.05
C GLU A 8 18.22 2.87 -35.97
N TYR A 9 18.53 3.17 -34.71
CA TYR A 9 18.37 2.24 -33.57
C TYR A 9 17.04 2.34 -32.82
N LEU A 10 16.16 3.28 -33.20
CA LEU A 10 14.85 3.51 -32.55
C LEU A 10 13.66 2.99 -33.37
N LYS A 11 13.89 2.08 -34.32
CA LYS A 11 12.80 1.31 -34.94
C LYS A 11 12.39 0.17 -34.01
N ILE A 12 11.58 0.48 -33.01
CA ILE A 12 10.82 -0.54 -32.29
C ILE A 12 9.88 -1.19 -33.34
N PRO A 13 9.98 -2.50 -33.59
CA PRO A 13 9.12 -3.16 -34.57
C PRO A 13 7.66 -2.97 -34.17
N LEU A 14 6.80 -2.57 -35.12
CA LEU A 14 5.39 -2.26 -34.88
C LEU A 14 4.63 -3.39 -34.16
N GLU A 15 5.06 -4.65 -34.34
CA GLU A 15 4.49 -5.80 -33.63
C GLU A 15 4.72 -5.75 -32.11
N MET A 16 5.87 -5.26 -31.64
CA MET A 16 6.13 -5.06 -30.19
C MET A 16 5.25 -3.97 -29.60
N VAL A 17 4.96 -2.90 -30.35
CA VAL A 17 4.11 -1.80 -29.90
C VAL A 17 2.65 -2.27 -29.76
N VAL A 18 2.18 -3.13 -30.67
CA VAL A 18 0.84 -3.73 -30.59
C VAL A 18 0.73 -4.69 -29.40
N ASP A 19 1.75 -5.52 -29.14
CA ASP A 19 1.74 -6.43 -27.99
C ASP A 19 1.87 -5.68 -26.65
N LEU A 20 2.66 -4.60 -26.59
CA LEU A 20 2.73 -3.70 -25.42
C LEU A 20 1.39 -3.02 -25.14
N ARG A 21 0.70 -2.53 -26.17
CA ARG A 21 -0.62 -1.89 -26.02
C ARG A 21 -1.68 -2.88 -25.53
N LYS A 22 -1.67 -4.10 -26.08
CA LYS A 22 -2.59 -5.19 -25.65
C LYS A 22 -2.33 -5.64 -24.21
N ARG A 23 -1.08 -5.60 -23.74
CA ARG A 23 -0.71 -5.86 -22.34
C ARG A 23 -1.14 -4.71 -21.42
N GLN A 24 -1.03 -3.46 -21.87
CA GLN A 24 -1.49 -2.28 -21.12
C GLN A 24 -3.00 -2.30 -20.91
N ASP A 25 -3.78 -2.61 -21.95
CA ASP A 25 -5.25 -2.65 -21.87
C ASP A 25 -5.74 -3.76 -20.91
N ARG A 26 -5.05 -4.90 -20.87
CA ARG A 26 -5.33 -5.97 -19.89
C ARG A 26 -5.01 -5.56 -18.46
N SER A 27 -3.95 -4.77 -18.26
CA SER A 27 -3.60 -4.22 -16.93
C SER A 27 -4.68 -3.25 -16.45
N ASN A 28 -5.19 -2.38 -17.33
CA ASN A 28 -6.24 -1.41 -17.00
C ASN A 28 -7.55 -2.12 -16.64
N GLN A 29 -7.96 -3.15 -17.41
CA GLN A 29 -9.14 -3.95 -17.08
C GLN A 29 -9.01 -4.72 -15.76
N ALA A 30 -7.81 -5.22 -15.43
CA ALA A 30 -7.57 -5.88 -14.14
C ALA A 30 -7.68 -4.91 -12.96
N GLN A 31 -7.22 -3.65 -13.13
CA GLN A 31 -7.38 -2.60 -12.13
C GLN A 31 -8.84 -2.19 -11.93
N GLU A 32 -9.64 -2.08 -12.99
CA GLU A 32 -11.07 -1.76 -12.87
C GLU A 32 -11.86 -2.83 -12.11
N LYS A 33 -11.56 -4.11 -12.34
CA LYS A 33 -12.19 -5.23 -11.60
C LYS A 33 -11.84 -5.21 -10.11
N LEU A 34 -10.61 -4.83 -9.77
CA LEU A 34 -10.22 -4.64 -8.37
C LEU A 34 -11.07 -3.54 -7.73
N VAL A 35 -11.24 -2.39 -8.38
CA VAL A 35 -12.02 -1.25 -7.86
C VAL A 35 -13.50 -1.58 -7.63
N GLN A 36 -14.11 -2.42 -8.47
CA GLN A 36 -15.53 -2.79 -8.33
C GLN A 36 -15.81 -3.71 -7.12
N GLY A 37 -14.84 -4.52 -6.66
CA GLY A 37 -14.97 -5.34 -5.45
C GLY A 37 -14.96 -4.55 -4.13
N SER A 38 -14.71 -3.23 -4.16
CA SER A 38 -14.48 -2.38 -2.99
C SER A 38 -15.73 -2.07 -2.12
N ARG A 39 -16.93 -2.55 -2.47
CA ARG A 39 -18.20 -2.11 -1.84
C ARG A 39 -18.80 -3.05 -0.79
N SER A 40 -18.27 -4.26 -0.59
CA SER A 40 -18.83 -5.23 0.38
C SER A 40 -17.71 -5.95 1.12
N GLY A 41 -17.60 -5.79 2.45
CA GLY A 41 -16.60 -6.54 3.22
C GLY A 41 -16.51 -6.16 4.69
N GLY A 42 -17.41 -6.75 5.50
CA GLY A 42 -17.31 -6.81 6.97
C GLY A 42 -16.43 -7.97 7.46
N PRO A 43 -16.23 -8.10 8.79
CA PRO A 43 -15.19 -8.94 9.39
C PRO A 43 -15.68 -10.35 9.73
N GLU A 44 -15.63 -11.29 8.79
CA GLU A 44 -15.97 -12.72 9.06
C GLU A 44 -14.90 -13.73 8.60
N THR A 45 -13.72 -13.27 8.15
CA THR A 45 -12.81 -14.09 7.33
C THR A 45 -11.85 -15.03 8.07
N PHE A 46 -11.91 -15.20 9.40
CA PHE A 46 -10.91 -16.01 10.12
C PHE A 46 -11.33 -17.44 10.51
N HIS A 47 -12.60 -17.84 10.37
CA HIS A 47 -13.07 -19.12 10.95
C HIS A 47 -13.18 -20.33 10.01
N TYR A 48 -12.80 -20.23 8.74
CA TYR A 48 -13.20 -21.29 7.79
C TYR A 48 -12.23 -22.46 7.63
N TYR A 49 -10.94 -22.34 7.99
CA TYR A 49 -10.02 -23.47 7.89
C TYR A 49 -10.28 -24.57 8.94
N GLU A 50 -11.08 -24.29 9.98
CA GLU A 50 -11.37 -25.24 11.05
C GLU A 50 -12.74 -25.93 10.89
N ARG A 51 -13.63 -25.42 10.02
CA ARG A 51 -15.02 -25.90 9.88
C ARG A 51 -15.32 -26.67 8.60
N SER A 52 -14.32 -27.00 7.79
CA SER A 52 -14.52 -27.77 6.54
C SER A 52 -14.38 -29.29 6.70
N THR A 53 -14.12 -29.79 7.91
CA THR A 53 -13.87 -31.23 8.16
C THR A 53 -15.11 -32.04 8.58
N SER A 54 -16.30 -31.45 8.59
CA SER A 54 -17.51 -32.11 9.13
C SER A 54 -18.74 -32.01 8.22
N ASN A 55 -18.65 -32.48 6.97
CA ASN A 55 -19.81 -33.05 6.29
C ASN A 55 -19.43 -33.96 5.10
N ASN A 56 -20.16 -35.07 5.00
CA ASN A 56 -19.89 -36.24 4.18
C ASN A 56 -19.73 -35.98 2.67
N GLY A 57 -18.71 -36.63 2.08
CA GLY A 57 -18.71 -37.12 0.70
C GLY A 57 -18.30 -36.12 -0.38
N THR A 58 -17.05 -36.23 -0.85
CA THR A 58 -16.46 -35.55 -2.02
C THR A 58 -16.24 -34.04 -1.90
N ILE A 59 -15.27 -33.66 -1.08
CA ILE A 59 -14.59 -32.35 -1.14
C ILE A 59 -13.75 -32.35 -2.43
N PRO A 60 -13.91 -31.41 -3.38
CA PRO A 60 -12.92 -31.25 -4.43
C PRO A 60 -11.58 -30.87 -3.78
N LEU A 61 -10.59 -31.73 -4.00
CA LEU A 61 -9.17 -31.49 -3.80
C LEU A 61 -8.82 -30.06 -4.27
N SER A 62 -8.35 -29.21 -3.35
CA SER A 62 -7.88 -27.83 -3.57
C SER A 62 -8.93 -26.82 -4.09
N PRO A 63 -9.07 -25.64 -3.46
CA PRO A 63 -9.93 -24.58 -3.98
C PRO A 63 -9.47 -24.19 -5.39
N THR A 64 -10.43 -23.90 -6.28
CA THR A 64 -10.10 -23.38 -7.61
C THR A 64 -9.36 -22.05 -7.47
N LEU A 65 -8.46 -21.74 -8.39
CA LEU A 65 -7.70 -20.48 -8.36
C LEU A 65 -8.60 -19.24 -8.30
N SER A 66 -9.71 -19.25 -9.03
CA SER A 66 -10.70 -18.17 -8.99
C SER A 66 -11.26 -17.96 -7.60
N GLU A 67 -11.58 -19.05 -6.90
CA GLU A 67 -12.08 -19.01 -5.54
C GLU A 67 -11.01 -18.49 -4.55
N TYR A 68 -9.76 -18.92 -4.71
CA TYR A 68 -8.65 -18.39 -3.92
C TYR A 68 -8.47 -16.89 -4.12
N ILE A 69 -8.52 -16.42 -5.37
CA ILE A 69 -8.37 -15.00 -5.69
C ILE A 69 -9.49 -14.18 -5.03
N GLU A 70 -10.74 -14.62 -5.19
CA GLU A 70 -11.90 -13.89 -4.72
C GLU A 70 -12.03 -13.89 -3.20
N ARG A 71 -11.79 -15.03 -2.55
CA ARG A 71 -12.06 -15.20 -1.12
C ARG A 71 -10.87 -14.89 -0.22
N ARG A 72 -9.64 -15.01 -0.73
CA ARG A 72 -8.43 -14.80 0.07
C ARG A 72 -7.60 -13.64 -0.43
N PHE A 73 -7.14 -13.68 -1.68
CA PHE A 73 -6.22 -12.65 -2.19
C PHE A 73 -6.83 -11.23 -2.18
N ILE A 74 -8.03 -11.06 -2.75
CA ILE A 74 -8.67 -9.74 -2.85
C ILE A 74 -8.95 -9.14 -1.47
N PRO A 75 -9.60 -9.84 -0.52
CA PRO A 75 -9.82 -9.32 0.83
C PRO A 75 -8.52 -8.97 1.57
N THR A 76 -7.50 -9.81 1.45
CA THR A 76 -6.19 -9.54 2.07
C THR A 76 -5.53 -8.30 1.47
N LEU A 77 -5.56 -8.15 0.14
CA LEU A 77 -5.05 -6.95 -0.54
C LEU A 77 -5.77 -5.69 -0.05
N TYR A 78 -7.09 -5.75 0.10
CA TYR A 78 -7.90 -4.67 0.65
C TYR A 78 -7.56 -4.34 2.10
N TRP A 79 -7.36 -5.35 2.93
CA TRP A 79 -6.95 -5.15 4.32
C TRP A 79 -5.62 -4.40 4.41
N TYR A 80 -4.61 -4.80 3.63
CA TYR A 80 -3.32 -4.12 3.54
C TYR A 80 -3.45 -2.68 3.05
N GLN A 81 -4.28 -2.45 2.02
CA GLN A 81 -4.55 -1.11 1.51
C GLN A 81 -5.21 -0.20 2.56
N ASN A 82 -6.24 -0.71 3.24
CA ASN A 82 -6.95 0.04 4.28
C ASN A 82 -6.02 0.34 5.46
N LYS A 83 -5.15 -0.60 5.83
CA LYS A 83 -4.16 -0.40 6.90
C LYS A 83 -3.12 0.64 6.53
N ALA A 84 -2.58 0.60 5.31
CA ALA A 84 -1.66 1.61 4.80
C ALA A 84 -2.30 3.00 4.78
N ARG A 85 -3.56 3.10 4.32
CA ARG A 85 -4.32 4.35 4.29
C ARG A 85 -4.59 4.90 5.70
N SER A 86 -5.03 4.04 6.62
CA SER A 86 -5.30 4.43 8.02
C SER A 86 -4.04 4.97 8.70
N ASN A 87 -2.91 4.28 8.54
CA ASN A 87 -1.64 4.74 9.09
C ASN A 87 -1.16 6.04 8.45
N SER A 88 -1.35 6.22 7.15
CA SER A 88 -1.06 7.48 6.47
C SER A 88 -1.92 8.63 6.98
N MET A 89 -3.21 8.38 7.23
CA MET A 89 -4.12 9.40 7.77
C MET A 89 -3.71 9.81 9.18
N LYS A 90 -3.45 8.84 10.07
CA LYS A 90 -2.96 9.12 11.44
C LYS A 90 -1.68 9.93 11.43
N PHE A 91 -0.70 9.54 10.59
CA PHE A 91 0.55 10.27 10.44
C PHE A 91 0.34 11.73 10.00
N ASN A 92 -0.53 11.93 9.01
CA ASN A 92 -0.83 13.27 8.50
C ASN A 92 -1.55 14.13 9.55
N ILE A 93 -2.49 13.56 10.32
CA ILE A 93 -3.17 14.27 11.41
C ILE A 93 -2.15 14.78 12.44
N TRP A 94 -1.26 13.90 12.93
CA TRP A 94 -0.25 14.30 13.91
C TRP A 94 0.75 15.32 13.35
N LYS A 95 1.10 15.21 12.06
CA LYS A 95 1.91 16.24 11.40
C LYS A 95 1.23 17.60 11.38
N VAL A 96 -0.06 17.64 11.05
CA VAL A 96 -0.84 18.88 11.06
C VAL A 96 -0.86 19.48 12.47
N VAL A 97 -1.08 18.66 13.51
CA VAL A 97 -1.04 19.10 14.92
C VAL A 97 0.31 19.72 15.29
N ILE A 98 1.41 19.08 14.90
CA ILE A 98 2.77 19.60 15.17
C ILE A 98 2.99 20.94 14.44
N ILE A 99 2.63 21.02 13.16
CA ILE A 99 2.81 22.24 12.37
C ILE A 99 1.93 23.38 12.92
N SER A 100 0.67 23.12 13.26
CA SER A 100 -0.22 24.13 13.82
C SER A 100 0.28 24.63 15.18
N SER A 101 0.76 23.74 16.04
CA SER A 101 1.32 24.13 17.35
C SER A 101 2.61 24.92 17.19
N ALA A 102 3.49 24.54 16.26
CA ALA A 102 4.72 25.28 15.99
C ALA A 102 4.43 26.69 15.43
N LEU A 103 3.47 26.81 14.52
CA LEU A 103 3.02 28.09 13.98
C LEU A 103 2.41 28.97 15.08
N PHE A 104 1.60 28.38 15.96
CA PHE A 104 1.02 29.08 17.11
C PHE A 104 2.11 29.65 18.04
N VAL A 105 3.14 28.86 18.36
CA VAL A 105 4.31 29.34 19.13
C VAL A 105 5.03 30.47 18.41
N ALA A 106 5.26 30.36 17.11
CA ALA A 106 5.93 31.39 16.33
C ALA A 106 5.14 32.72 16.35
N ILE A 107 3.81 32.66 16.21
CA ILE A 107 2.93 33.84 16.29
C ILE A 107 2.97 34.45 17.70
N LEU A 108 2.87 33.63 18.76
CA LEU A 108 2.95 34.11 20.14
C LEU A 108 4.28 34.80 20.42
N ASN A 109 5.39 34.21 19.98
CA ASN A 109 6.72 34.80 20.14
C ASN A 109 6.88 36.10 19.35
N ALA A 110 6.37 36.16 18.11
CA ALA A 110 6.40 37.37 17.30
C ALA A 110 5.56 38.50 17.92
N LEU A 111 4.38 38.19 18.46
CA LEU A 111 3.53 39.16 19.17
C LEU A 111 4.19 39.64 20.45
N ALA A 112 4.80 38.73 21.22
CA ALA A 112 5.52 39.09 22.43
C ALA A 112 6.70 40.02 22.13
N LEU A 113 7.47 39.75 21.08
CA LEU A 113 8.55 40.62 20.62
C LEU A 113 8.04 41.98 20.10
N GLY A 114 6.93 42.01 19.35
CA GLY A 114 6.35 43.24 18.81
C GLY A 114 5.70 44.15 19.86
N LEU A 115 5.15 43.57 20.93
CA LEU A 115 4.57 44.30 22.08
C LEU A 115 5.63 44.69 23.13
N ASN A 116 6.86 44.18 23.01
CA ASN A 116 7.93 44.29 24.01
C ASN A 116 8.62 45.64 24.13
N ASN A 117 8.08 46.72 23.55
CA ASN A 117 8.49 48.06 23.99
C ASN A 117 8.03 48.39 25.43
N GLN A 118 7.22 47.56 26.11
CA GLN A 118 6.83 47.83 27.50
C GLN A 118 6.81 46.70 28.54
N ASN A 119 6.97 45.40 28.25
CA ASN A 119 7.16 44.41 29.33
C ASN A 119 7.65 43.03 28.86
N VAL A 120 8.96 42.80 28.97
CA VAL A 120 9.67 41.60 28.47
C VAL A 120 9.24 40.29 29.14
N ASN A 121 8.49 40.35 30.25
CA ASN A 121 8.14 39.20 31.08
C ASN A 121 6.62 39.02 31.20
N ASN A 122 5.91 38.80 30.08
CA ASN A 122 4.50 38.40 30.17
C ASN A 122 4.42 36.89 30.51
N PRO A 123 4.10 36.50 31.76
CA PRO A 123 4.09 35.10 32.17
C PRO A 123 3.09 34.26 31.37
N MET A 124 2.06 34.87 30.79
CA MET A 124 1.07 34.19 29.95
C MET A 124 1.65 33.70 28.63
N VAL A 125 2.55 34.46 28.00
CA VAL A 125 3.21 34.03 26.76
C VAL A 125 4.14 32.85 27.03
N THR A 126 4.90 32.91 28.13
CA THR A 126 5.80 31.83 28.55
C THR A 126 5.01 30.55 28.86
N LEU A 127 3.91 30.66 29.60
CA LEU A 127 3.05 29.52 29.93
C LEU A 127 2.43 28.91 28.67
N ALA A 128 1.87 29.72 27.77
CA ALA A 128 1.27 29.25 26.53
C ALA A 128 2.30 28.58 25.61
N SER A 129 3.50 29.13 25.52
CA SER A 129 4.61 28.56 24.75
C SER A 129 5.09 27.24 25.33
N ALA A 130 5.16 27.12 26.67
CA ALA A 130 5.53 25.89 27.34
C ALA A 130 4.50 24.76 27.11
N ILE A 131 3.21 25.08 27.19
CA ILE A 131 2.13 24.11 26.89
C ILE A 131 2.22 23.64 25.44
N ALA A 132 2.40 24.57 24.50
CA ALA A 132 2.55 24.21 23.09
C ALA A 132 3.81 23.37 22.82
N ALA A 133 4.93 23.66 23.49
CA ALA A 133 6.14 22.85 23.42
C ALA A 133 5.92 21.43 23.94
N ILE A 134 5.20 21.26 25.06
CA ILE A 134 4.81 19.94 25.59
C ILE A 134 3.96 19.18 24.57
N ILE A 135 2.99 19.84 23.93
CA ILE A 135 2.14 19.21 22.89
C ILE A 135 2.99 18.76 21.70
N ILE A 136 3.93 19.59 21.25
CA ILE A 136 4.83 19.24 20.14
C ILE A 136 5.69 18.03 20.49
N LEU A 137 6.33 18.05 21.66
CA LEU A 137 7.23 16.98 22.11
C LEU A 137 6.48 15.66 22.32
N THR A 138 5.32 15.69 22.96
CA THR A 138 4.49 14.48 23.17
C THR A 138 3.97 13.92 21.85
N SER A 139 3.52 14.78 20.93
CA SER A 139 3.09 14.36 19.58
C SER A 139 4.23 13.73 18.79
N PHE A 140 5.43 14.30 18.88
CA PHE A 140 6.61 13.78 18.22
C PHE A 140 7.08 12.44 18.81
N ALA A 141 7.12 12.34 20.14
CA ALA A 141 7.41 11.09 20.85
C ALA A 141 6.41 10.00 20.50
N TYR A 142 5.11 10.33 20.43
CA TYR A 142 4.07 9.39 19.99
C TYR A 142 4.32 8.91 18.55
N LEU A 143 4.65 9.81 17.62
CA LEU A 143 4.96 9.43 16.24
C LEU A 143 6.16 8.49 16.12
N GLN A 144 7.19 8.67 16.94
CA GLN A 144 8.34 7.77 16.97
C GLN A 144 8.00 6.43 17.61
N ALA A 145 7.36 6.44 18.79
CA ALA A 145 7.02 5.24 19.53
C ALA A 145 6.03 4.34 18.78
N SER A 146 5.05 4.94 18.11
CA SER A 146 4.03 4.21 17.35
C SER A 146 4.55 3.62 16.04
N LYS A 147 5.78 3.95 15.61
CA LYS A 147 6.40 3.49 14.36
C LYS A 147 5.48 3.63 13.14
N ILE A 148 4.54 4.59 13.16
CA ILE A 148 3.48 4.72 12.15
C ILE A 148 4.08 4.85 10.74
N HIS A 149 5.23 5.52 10.61
CA HIS A 149 5.92 5.66 9.34
C HIS A 149 6.45 4.31 8.82
N GLU A 150 7.10 3.53 9.67
CA GLU A 150 7.60 2.20 9.34
C GLU A 150 6.45 1.26 8.98
N SER A 151 5.38 1.24 9.79
CA SER A 151 4.18 0.44 9.49
C SER A 151 3.52 0.86 8.19
N ARG A 152 3.43 2.15 7.88
CA ARG A 152 2.89 2.63 6.59
C ARG A 152 3.72 2.10 5.43
N ILE A 153 5.04 2.23 5.51
CA ILE A 153 5.96 1.76 4.47
C ILE A 153 5.82 0.25 4.30
N HIS A 154 5.80 -0.49 5.41
CA HIS A 154 5.60 -1.93 5.43
C HIS A 154 4.35 -2.34 4.65
N PHE A 155 3.17 -1.89 5.10
CA PHE A 155 1.90 -2.26 4.45
C PHE A 155 1.83 -1.83 2.97
N THR A 156 2.46 -0.71 2.61
CA THR A 156 2.53 -0.26 1.20
C THR A 156 3.41 -1.20 0.37
N ARG A 157 4.56 -1.64 0.89
CA ARG A 157 5.47 -2.58 0.21
C ARG A 157 4.82 -3.94 0.00
N VAL A 158 4.17 -4.48 1.04
CA VAL A 158 3.45 -5.75 0.96
C VAL A 158 2.37 -5.67 -0.10
N LYS A 159 1.53 -4.63 -0.04
CA LYS A 159 0.50 -4.37 -1.05
C LYS A 159 1.08 -4.35 -2.47
N GLN A 160 2.16 -3.59 -2.69
CA GLN A 160 2.81 -3.49 -4.00
C GLN A 160 3.40 -4.82 -4.48
N ARG A 161 3.95 -5.64 -3.57
CA ARG A 161 4.44 -6.99 -3.89
C ARG A 161 3.28 -7.89 -4.33
N LEU A 162 2.17 -7.90 -3.58
CA LEU A 162 0.96 -8.66 -3.91
C LEU A 162 0.35 -8.24 -5.26
N GLU A 163 0.20 -6.93 -5.50
CA GLU A 163 -0.29 -6.41 -6.79
C GLU A 163 0.62 -6.80 -7.95
N ARG A 164 1.93 -6.67 -7.77
CA ARG A 164 2.91 -7.06 -8.79
C ARG A 164 2.83 -8.54 -9.10
N GLU A 165 2.73 -9.39 -8.08
CA GLU A 165 2.68 -10.84 -8.27
C GLU A 165 1.41 -11.25 -9.02
N TYR A 166 0.28 -10.66 -8.65
CA TYR A 166 -0.98 -10.84 -9.37
C TYR A 166 -0.90 -10.38 -10.83
N GLN A 167 -0.27 -9.23 -11.10
CA GLN A 167 -0.06 -8.76 -12.48
C GLN A 167 0.84 -9.70 -13.28
N LEU A 168 1.94 -10.20 -12.69
CA LEU A 168 2.84 -11.15 -13.33
C LEU A 168 2.11 -12.45 -13.69
N PHE A 169 1.27 -12.93 -12.78
CA PHE A 169 0.43 -14.10 -12.99
C PHE A 169 -0.58 -13.87 -14.14
N MET A 170 -1.35 -12.78 -14.07
CA MET A 170 -2.36 -12.44 -15.07
C MET A 170 -1.79 -12.20 -16.48
N LEU A 171 -0.59 -11.61 -16.56
CA LEU A 171 0.12 -11.39 -17.82
C LEU A 171 0.89 -12.62 -18.31
N ARG A 172 0.89 -13.73 -17.55
CA ARG A 172 1.72 -14.93 -17.81
C ARG A 172 3.18 -14.55 -18.07
N ALA A 173 3.73 -13.68 -17.24
CA ALA A 173 5.10 -13.16 -17.37
C ALA A 173 6.08 -13.87 -16.42
N LYS A 174 7.38 -13.73 -16.69
CA LYS A 174 8.47 -14.32 -15.89
C LYS A 174 8.28 -15.84 -15.67
N HIS A 175 8.07 -16.24 -14.42
CA HIS A 175 7.95 -17.63 -13.99
C HIS A 175 6.58 -18.23 -14.36
N TYR A 176 5.62 -17.40 -14.77
CA TYR A 176 4.29 -17.81 -15.23
C TYR A 176 4.19 -17.94 -16.76
N ALA A 177 5.28 -17.66 -17.49
CA ALA A 177 5.30 -17.80 -18.93
C ALA A 177 5.14 -19.28 -19.32
N ARG A 178 4.20 -19.55 -20.23
CA ARG A 178 3.94 -20.90 -20.72
C ARG A 178 5.16 -21.42 -21.47
N ARG A 179 5.91 -22.32 -20.86
CA ARG A 179 6.95 -23.10 -21.55
C ARG A 179 6.35 -24.41 -22.03
N GLU A 180 6.81 -24.90 -23.17
CA GLU A 180 6.42 -26.22 -23.67
C GLU A 180 6.64 -27.28 -22.58
N GLY A 181 5.59 -28.04 -22.26
CA GLY A 181 5.62 -29.08 -21.23
C GLY A 181 5.19 -28.65 -19.81
N ILE A 182 4.99 -27.36 -19.53
CA ILE A 182 4.51 -26.90 -18.20
C ILE A 182 2.98 -26.80 -18.20
N ASN A 183 2.35 -27.55 -17.28
CA ASN A 183 0.90 -27.55 -17.09
C ASN A 183 0.41 -26.24 -16.44
N ASP A 184 -0.74 -25.71 -16.86
CA ASP A 184 -1.35 -24.48 -16.31
C ASP A 184 -1.61 -24.63 -14.79
N SER A 185 -1.79 -25.85 -14.30
CA SER A 185 -1.87 -26.20 -12.87
C SER A 185 -0.62 -25.82 -12.07
N TYR A 186 0.58 -25.97 -12.64
CA TYR A 186 1.83 -25.61 -11.97
C TYR A 186 1.95 -24.09 -11.77
N SER A 187 1.60 -23.30 -12.78
CA SER A 187 1.63 -21.83 -12.70
C SER A 187 0.67 -21.29 -11.63
N THR A 188 -0.47 -21.97 -11.47
CA THR A 188 -1.49 -21.67 -10.45
C THR A 188 -0.96 -21.95 -9.05
N GLN A 189 -0.33 -23.10 -8.86
CA GLN A 189 0.25 -23.49 -7.57
C GLN A 189 1.38 -22.54 -7.16
N LEU A 190 2.27 -22.21 -8.10
CA LEU A 190 3.37 -21.26 -7.88
C LEU A 190 2.85 -19.87 -7.48
N PHE A 191 1.74 -19.42 -8.06
CA PHE A 191 1.12 -18.15 -7.67
C PHE A 191 0.63 -18.18 -6.24
N VAL A 192 -0.11 -19.22 -5.85
CA VAL A 192 -0.58 -19.37 -4.48
C VAL A 192 0.60 -19.42 -3.51
N GLU A 193 1.62 -20.22 -3.81
CA GLU A 193 2.83 -20.33 -2.98
C GLU A 193 3.54 -18.99 -2.80
N ASN A 194 3.71 -18.21 -3.87
CA ASN A 194 4.35 -16.90 -3.80
C ASN A 194 3.52 -15.90 -2.99
N ILE A 195 2.19 -15.89 -3.15
CA ILE A 195 1.32 -15.03 -2.36
C ILE A 195 1.38 -15.42 -0.88
N GLU A 196 1.26 -16.70 -0.55
CA GLU A 196 1.35 -17.19 0.83
C GLU A 196 2.73 -16.92 1.44
N SER A 197 3.80 -17.03 0.65
CA SER A 197 5.16 -16.69 1.07
C SER A 197 5.29 -15.21 1.39
N ILE A 198 4.70 -14.32 0.58
CA ILE A 198 4.67 -12.88 0.90
C ILE A 198 3.93 -12.67 2.23
N LEU A 199 2.76 -13.28 2.39
CA LEU A 199 1.92 -13.09 3.58
C LEU A 199 2.51 -13.68 4.87
N THR A 200 3.32 -14.73 4.78
CA THR A 200 3.90 -15.43 5.93
C THR A 200 5.24 -14.84 6.36
N ASN A 201 5.99 -14.24 5.43
CA ASN A 201 7.26 -13.58 5.71
C ASN A 201 7.11 -12.12 6.19
N ASP A 202 5.86 -11.63 6.29
CA ASP A 202 5.48 -10.33 6.84
C ASP A 202 5.04 -10.45 8.31
#